data_AF-A0AA42N6H0-F1
#
_entry.id   AF-A0AA42N6H0-F1
#
_cell.length_a   1.000
_cell.length_b   1.000
_cell.length_c   1.000
_cell.angle_alpha   90.00
_cell.angle_beta   90.00
_cell.angle_gamma   90.00
#
_symmetry.space_group_name_H-M   'P 1'
#
loop_
_entity.id
_entity.type
_entity.pdbx_description
1 polymer ?
#
loop_
_entity_poly.entity_id
_entity_poly.type
_entity_poly.pdbx_seq_one_letter_code
_entity_poly.pdbx_strand_id
1 'polypeptide(L)'
;MANGDTQFFKATLYFDSEPTISDLTLMQAWGEEGYECERLSEKGVFDGLRGSTRIFVGTQQIAAMLAFGTFVTEEGENIRAWTTGLEHFGQTNLLFETPAGDATQALLTLFGLGHLIVNGRRFAAGEAITSFDLLARFTSAELDARPMLRVIRQDAG
;
A
#
# COMPACT_ATOMS: atom_id res chain seq x y z
N MET A 1 13.20 0.16 28.41
CA MET A 1 13.06 -1.04 27.55
C MET A 1 11.87 -0.79 26.66
N ALA A 2 12.05 -0.91 25.36
CA ALA A 2 11.21 -0.29 24.31
C ALA A 2 9.70 -0.55 24.52
N ASN A 3 8.93 0.53 24.69
CA ASN A 3 7.53 0.52 24.27
C ASN A 3 7.59 0.37 22.75
N GLY A 4 7.45 -0.87 22.28
CA GLY A 4 7.19 -1.12 20.87
C GLY A 4 5.82 -0.55 20.58
N ASP A 5 5.77 0.66 20.02
CA ASP A 5 4.53 1.27 19.58
C ASP A 5 3.91 0.36 18.52
N THR A 6 2.96 -0.46 18.94
CA THR A 6 2.16 -1.31 18.06
C THR A 6 1.38 -0.38 17.14
N GLN A 7 1.77 -0.34 15.86
CA GLN A 7 1.08 0.45 14.87
C GLN A 7 -0.11 -0.37 14.35
N PHE A 8 -1.32 0.12 14.64
CA PHE A 8 -2.56 -0.47 14.16
C PHE A 8 -3.01 0.30 12.93
N PHE A 9 -3.20 -0.39 11.81
CA PHE A 9 -3.81 0.19 10.63
C PHE A 9 -5.04 -0.60 10.20
N LYS A 10 -6.08 0.13 9.81
CA LYS A 10 -7.31 -0.42 9.24
C LYS A 10 -7.32 -0.11 7.76
N ALA A 11 -7.19 -1.14 6.93
CA ALA A 11 -7.40 -1.00 5.49
C ALA A 11 -8.88 -1.25 5.18
N THR A 12 -9.54 -0.28 4.55
CA THR A 12 -10.93 -0.41 4.05
C THR A 12 -10.91 -0.15 2.56
N LEU A 13 -11.53 -1.05 1.81
CA LEU A 13 -11.28 -1.22 0.38
C LEU A 13 -12.51 -0.79 -0.39
N TYR A 14 -12.27 -0.05 -1.47
CA TYR A 14 -13.32 0.39 -2.37
C TYR A 14 -12.95 0.00 -3.79
N PHE A 15 -13.90 -0.63 -4.47
CA PHE A 15 -13.81 -0.98 -5.88
C PHE A 15 -15.12 -0.56 -6.54
N ASP A 16 -15.05 -0.10 -7.77
CA ASP A 16 -16.24 0.25 -8.56
C ASP A 16 -17.04 -1.01 -8.98
N SER A 17 -16.44 -2.20 -8.89
CA SER A 17 -17.05 -3.50 -9.17
C SER A 17 -16.41 -4.65 -8.37
N GLU A 18 -17.10 -5.78 -8.21
CA GLU A 18 -16.60 -6.96 -7.51
C GLU A 18 -15.35 -7.57 -8.21
N PRO A 19 -14.17 -7.61 -7.56
CA PRO A 19 -12.94 -8.19 -8.07
C PRO A 19 -13.02 -9.71 -7.95
N THR A 20 -12.39 -10.36 -8.92
CA THR A 20 -12.38 -11.82 -9.07
C THR A 20 -11.31 -12.53 -8.22
N ILE A 21 -10.68 -11.84 -7.26
CA ILE A 21 -9.64 -12.40 -6.38
C ILE A 21 -10.28 -13.04 -5.14
N SER A 22 -9.84 -14.25 -4.80
CA SER A 22 -10.36 -15.02 -3.67
C SER A 22 -9.60 -14.75 -2.36
N ASP A 23 -10.27 -14.86 -1.20
CA ASP A 23 -9.71 -14.69 0.17
C ASP A 23 -8.35 -15.39 0.32
N LEU A 24 -8.28 -16.62 -0.18
CA LEU A 24 -7.10 -17.47 -0.12
C LEU A 24 -5.91 -16.89 -0.90
N THR A 25 -6.17 -16.34 -2.09
CA THR A 25 -5.13 -15.76 -2.95
C THR A 25 -4.48 -14.55 -2.30
N LEU A 26 -5.26 -13.72 -1.59
CA LEU A 26 -4.70 -12.57 -0.89
C LEU A 26 -3.92 -12.96 0.36
N MET A 27 -4.44 -13.92 1.14
CA MET A 27 -3.70 -14.45 2.29
C MET A 27 -2.36 -15.06 1.86
N GLN A 28 -2.31 -15.74 0.70
CA GLN A 28 -1.07 -16.26 0.14
C GLN A 28 -0.11 -15.13 -0.26
N ALA A 29 -0.58 -14.13 -1.01
CA ALA A 29 0.26 -13.00 -1.41
C ALA A 29 0.84 -12.24 -0.21
N TRP A 30 0.06 -12.06 0.85
CA TRP A 30 0.53 -11.40 2.08
C TRP A 30 1.44 -12.31 2.91
N GLY A 31 1.21 -13.63 2.88
CA GLY A 31 2.12 -14.63 3.42
C GLY A 31 3.49 -14.61 2.76
N GLU A 32 3.54 -14.43 1.44
CA GLU A 32 4.80 -14.26 0.69
C GLU A 32 5.54 -12.97 1.10
N GLU A 33 4.81 -11.95 1.57
CA GLU A 33 5.36 -10.73 2.17
C GLU A 33 5.71 -10.87 3.67
N GLY A 34 5.60 -12.07 4.24
CA GLY A 34 5.98 -12.37 5.62
C GLY A 34 4.91 -12.00 6.66
N TYR A 35 3.65 -11.84 6.26
CA TYR A 35 2.53 -11.70 7.18
C TYR A 35 1.96 -13.07 7.56
N GLU A 36 1.77 -13.30 8.85
CA GLU A 36 0.92 -14.38 9.34
C GLU A 36 -0.53 -13.92 9.25
N CYS A 37 -1.31 -14.55 8.37
CA CYS A 37 -2.70 -14.17 8.11
C CYS A 37 -3.69 -15.18 8.72
N GLU A 38 -4.66 -14.70 9.49
CA GLU A 38 -5.79 -15.48 10.00
C GLU A 38 -7.11 -14.95 9.43
N ARG A 39 -7.96 -15.85 8.94
CA ARG A 39 -9.30 -15.49 8.46
C ARG A 39 -10.22 -15.20 9.64
N LEU A 40 -10.92 -14.06 9.63
CA LEU A 40 -11.86 -13.70 10.68
C LEU A 40 -13.29 -14.17 10.32
N SER A 41 -14.00 -14.73 11.28
CA SER A 41 -15.28 -15.42 11.04
C SER A 41 -16.50 -14.50 10.96
N GLU A 42 -16.50 -13.31 11.57
CA GLU A 42 -17.75 -12.56 11.77
C GLU A 42 -17.76 -11.07 11.38
N LYS A 43 -16.61 -10.37 11.26
CA LYS A 43 -16.59 -8.90 11.01
C LYS A 43 -15.41 -8.37 10.18
N GLY A 44 -14.62 -9.26 9.59
CA GLY A 44 -13.46 -8.89 8.77
C GLY A 44 -13.09 -10.02 7.80
N VAL A 45 -12.39 -9.69 6.73
CA VAL A 45 -11.91 -10.67 5.75
C VAL A 45 -10.74 -11.45 6.36
N PHE A 46 -9.76 -10.76 6.96
CA PHE A 46 -8.63 -11.38 7.67
C PHE A 46 -7.90 -10.39 8.59
N ASP A 47 -7.07 -10.94 9.48
CA ASP A 47 -6.10 -10.28 10.37
C ASP A 47 -4.69 -10.70 9.94
N GLY A 48 -3.79 -9.75 9.70
CA GLY A 48 -2.42 -9.99 9.28
C GLY A 48 -1.40 -9.43 10.26
N LEU A 49 -0.44 -10.24 10.70
CA LEU A 49 0.63 -9.85 11.63
C LEU A 49 2.01 -10.04 10.99
N ARG A 50 2.85 -9.01 11.03
CA ARG A 50 4.29 -9.10 10.71
C ARG A 50 5.09 -8.30 11.73
N GLY A 51 5.86 -8.98 12.57
CA GLY A 51 6.58 -8.32 13.67
C GLY A 51 5.61 -7.64 14.64
N SER A 52 5.72 -6.31 14.79
CA SER A 52 4.81 -5.49 15.61
C SER A 52 3.67 -4.83 14.82
N THR A 53 3.56 -5.08 13.51
CA THR A 53 2.54 -4.48 12.64
C THR A 53 1.34 -5.41 12.49
N ARG A 54 0.14 -4.94 12.87
CA ARG A 54 -1.12 -5.68 12.74
C ARG A 54 -2.08 -4.96 11.81
N ILE A 55 -2.66 -5.68 10.86
CA ILE A 55 -3.55 -5.14 9.84
C ILE A 55 -4.90 -5.85 9.90
N PHE A 56 -5.96 -5.05 9.97
CA PHE A 56 -7.33 -5.55 9.92
C PHE A 56 -8.00 -5.14 8.61
N VAL A 57 -8.57 -6.11 7.90
CA VAL A 57 -9.41 -5.89 6.73
C VAL A 57 -10.87 -6.14 7.09
N GLY A 58 -11.70 -5.09 7.06
CA GLY A 58 -13.11 -5.16 7.44
C GLY A 58 -14.04 -5.55 6.29
N THR A 59 -15.16 -6.20 6.60
CA THR A 59 -16.26 -6.44 5.64
C THR A 59 -17.27 -5.29 5.71
N GLN A 60 -17.42 -4.55 4.62
CA GLN A 60 -18.71 -3.92 4.32
C GLN A 60 -19.27 -4.53 3.04
N GLN A 61 -20.59 -4.67 3.01
CA GLN A 61 -21.35 -5.31 1.94
C GLN A 61 -20.84 -4.83 0.57
N ILE A 62 -20.28 -5.76 -0.20
CA ILE A 62 -19.59 -5.54 -1.49
C ILE A 62 -18.18 -4.92 -1.34
N ALA A 63 -17.30 -5.57 -0.57
CA ALA A 63 -15.86 -5.25 -0.55
C ALA A 63 -15.05 -6.48 -0.97
N ALA A 64 -15.14 -6.81 -2.25
CA ALA A 64 -13.99 -6.75 -3.11
C ALA A 64 -12.61 -6.64 -2.41
N MET A 65 -11.86 -7.72 -2.39
CA MET A 65 -10.55 -7.78 -1.74
C MET A 65 -9.46 -6.95 -2.43
N LEU A 66 -8.51 -6.46 -1.65
CA LEU A 66 -7.28 -5.83 -2.13
C LEU A 66 -6.51 -6.84 -2.96
N ALA A 67 -5.96 -6.36 -4.06
CA ALA A 67 -4.92 -7.10 -4.77
C ALA A 67 -3.52 -6.53 -4.50
N PHE A 68 -3.42 -5.41 -3.77
CA PHE A 68 -2.18 -4.78 -3.35
C PHE A 68 -2.35 -4.14 -1.96
N GLY A 69 -1.30 -4.10 -1.14
CA GLY A 69 -1.28 -3.43 0.17
C GLY A 69 -0.55 -2.09 0.11
N THR A 70 -0.86 -1.16 1.01
CA THR A 70 -0.06 0.07 1.24
C THR A 70 0.31 0.15 2.72
N PHE A 71 1.58 0.41 3.00
CA PHE A 71 2.16 0.44 4.33
C PHE A 71 2.84 1.78 4.55
N VAL A 72 2.95 2.19 5.80
CA VAL A 72 3.69 3.38 6.20
C VAL A 72 4.41 3.11 7.50
N THR A 73 5.60 3.67 7.63
CA THR A 73 6.34 3.76 8.89
C THR A 73 6.77 5.20 9.11
N GLU A 74 6.80 5.59 10.37
CA GLU A 74 7.36 6.84 10.85
C GLU A 74 8.65 6.51 11.61
N GLU A 75 9.80 6.90 11.06
CA GLU A 75 11.12 6.72 11.68
C GLU A 75 11.73 8.09 11.94
N GLY A 76 11.58 8.59 13.16
CA GLY A 76 11.99 9.94 13.53
C GLY A 76 11.10 10.98 12.85
N GLU A 77 11.70 11.89 12.07
CA GLU A 77 10.95 12.90 11.29
C GLU A 77 10.59 12.39 9.88
N ASN A 78 11.10 11.23 9.47
CA ASN A 78 10.87 10.70 8.13
C ASN A 78 9.66 9.79 8.09
N ILE A 79 8.84 9.98 7.05
CA ILE A 79 7.74 9.08 6.70
C ILE A 79 8.16 8.30 5.47
N ARG A 80 8.07 6.96 5.57
CA ARG A 80 8.27 6.05 4.45
C ARG A 80 6.98 5.26 4.26
N ALA A 81 6.39 5.35 3.07
CA ALA A 81 5.26 4.55 2.65
C ALA A 81 5.62 3.70 1.43
N TRP A 82 5.04 2.51 1.29
CA TRP A 82 5.25 1.67 0.12
C TRP A 82 4.04 0.78 -0.16
N THR A 83 3.96 0.26 -1.38
CA THR A 83 2.97 -0.75 -1.75
C THR A 83 3.57 -2.16 -1.81
N THR A 84 2.72 -3.19 -1.78
CA THR A 84 3.05 -4.60 -2.10
C THR A 84 1.96 -5.16 -2.99
N GLY A 85 2.21 -6.15 -3.85
CA GLY A 85 1.18 -6.81 -4.67
C GLY A 85 0.84 -6.11 -6.00
N LEU A 86 1.43 -4.95 -6.32
CA LEU A 86 1.15 -4.28 -7.61
C LEU A 86 1.67 -5.07 -8.82
N GLU A 87 2.61 -5.99 -8.60
CA GLU A 87 3.13 -6.91 -9.60
C GLU A 87 2.04 -7.77 -10.25
N HIS A 88 0.96 -8.08 -9.54
CA HIS A 88 -0.20 -8.78 -10.09
C HIS A 88 -0.90 -7.99 -11.21
N PHE A 89 -0.62 -6.69 -11.31
CA PHE A 89 -1.11 -5.78 -12.37
C PHE A 89 -0.03 -5.40 -13.39
N GLY A 90 1.14 -6.04 -13.33
CA GLY A 90 2.27 -5.75 -14.22
C GLY A 90 2.96 -4.42 -13.89
N GLN A 91 2.93 -3.99 -12.64
CA GLN A 91 3.55 -2.76 -12.16
C GLN A 91 4.53 -3.06 -11.01
N THR A 92 5.68 -2.40 -10.98
CA THR A 92 6.59 -2.43 -9.84
C THR A 92 5.98 -1.67 -8.65
N ASN A 93 6.14 -2.20 -7.43
CA ASN A 93 5.65 -1.55 -6.22
C ASN A 93 6.16 -0.11 -6.07
N LEU A 94 5.33 0.73 -5.47
CA LEU A 94 5.61 2.14 -5.28
C LEU A 94 6.29 2.38 -3.93
N LEU A 95 7.21 3.35 -3.90
CA LEU A 95 7.86 3.83 -2.68
C LEU A 95 7.63 5.35 -2.58
N PHE A 96 7.26 5.85 -1.41
CA PHE A 96 7.12 7.27 -1.15
C PHE A 96 7.84 7.62 0.14
N GLU A 97 8.75 8.58 0.09
CA GLU A 97 9.53 9.02 1.26
C GLU A 97 9.45 10.53 1.38
N THR A 98 9.12 11.03 2.56
CA THR A 98 9.06 12.47 2.85
C THR A 98 9.68 12.78 4.21
N PRO A 99 10.51 13.85 4.33
CA PRO A 99 11.21 14.20 5.58
C PRO A 99 10.33 14.89 6.63
N ALA A 100 9.08 15.21 6.29
CA ALA A 100 8.05 15.68 7.19
C ALA A 100 6.68 15.45 6.52
N GLY A 101 5.62 15.28 7.31
CA GLY A 101 4.27 15.19 6.75
C GLY A 101 3.27 14.45 7.64
N ASP A 102 2.16 14.06 7.03
CA ASP A 102 1.13 13.22 7.61
C ASP A 102 1.21 11.82 6.98
N ALA A 103 1.42 10.79 7.80
CA ALA A 103 1.51 9.40 7.34
C ALA A 103 0.22 8.94 6.68
N THR A 104 -0.92 9.50 7.10
CA THR A 104 -2.22 9.28 6.45
C THR A 104 -2.21 9.82 5.02
N GLN A 105 -1.65 11.01 4.80
CA GLN A 105 -1.51 11.57 3.45
C GLN A 105 -0.55 10.76 2.58
N ALA A 106 0.54 10.24 3.15
CA ALA A 106 1.45 9.33 2.45
C ALA A 106 0.75 8.03 2.02
N LEU A 107 -0.02 7.41 2.92
CA LEU A 107 -0.84 6.24 2.62
C LEU A 107 -1.87 6.52 1.53
N LEU A 108 -2.65 7.61 1.67
CA LEU A 108 -3.68 7.97 0.70
C LEU A 108 -3.08 8.27 -0.67
N THR A 109 -1.90 8.91 -0.72
CA THR A 109 -1.18 9.17 -1.98
C THR A 109 -0.83 7.85 -2.68
N LEU A 110 -0.17 6.92 -1.99
CA LEU A 110 0.22 5.65 -2.60
C LEU A 110 -0.97 4.77 -2.92
N PHE A 111 -1.99 4.76 -2.07
CA PHE A 111 -3.23 4.02 -2.33
C PHE A 111 -3.93 4.55 -3.58
N GLY A 112 -4.06 5.87 -3.73
CA GLY A 112 -4.63 6.50 -4.92
C GLY A 112 -3.86 6.17 -6.20
N LEU A 113 -2.53 6.19 -6.15
CA LEU A 113 -1.68 5.78 -7.28
C LEU A 113 -1.86 4.28 -7.61
N GLY A 114 -1.86 3.42 -6.59
CA GLY A 114 -2.13 1.99 -6.74
C GLY A 114 -3.49 1.72 -7.36
N HIS A 115 -4.52 2.51 -7.03
CA HIS A 115 -5.84 2.39 -7.64
C HIS A 115 -5.82 2.70 -9.15
N LEU A 116 -5.04 3.69 -9.60
CA LEU A 116 -4.86 3.93 -11.04
C LEU A 116 -4.26 2.71 -11.74
N ILE A 117 -3.34 2.01 -11.07
CA ILE A 117 -2.69 0.80 -11.59
C ILE A 117 -3.64 -0.38 -11.70
N VAL A 118 -4.47 -0.60 -10.67
CA VAL A 118 -5.54 -1.61 -10.72
C VAL A 118 -6.48 -1.36 -11.90
N ASN A 119 -6.68 -0.09 -12.27
CA ASN A 119 -7.48 0.33 -13.43
C ASN A 119 -6.68 0.41 -14.75
N GLY A 120 -5.50 -0.20 -14.80
CA GLY A 120 -4.71 -0.38 -16.03
C GLY A 120 -3.67 0.71 -16.31
N ARG A 121 -3.53 1.74 -15.48
CA ARG A 121 -2.46 2.74 -15.64
C ARG A 121 -1.12 2.10 -15.27
N ARG A 122 -0.13 2.21 -16.14
CA ARG A 122 1.26 1.86 -15.81
C ARG A 122 2.11 3.11 -15.66
N PHE A 123 3.04 3.08 -14.72
CA PHE A 123 4.02 4.15 -14.48
C PHE A 123 5.43 3.63 -14.76
N ALA A 124 6.26 4.49 -15.34
CA ALA A 124 7.67 4.20 -15.61
C ALA A 124 8.60 5.23 -14.96
N ALA A 125 9.84 4.84 -14.69
CA ALA A 125 10.86 5.78 -14.24
C ALA A 125 11.08 6.89 -15.29
N GLY A 126 11.20 8.14 -14.83
CA GLY A 126 11.29 9.33 -15.67
C GLY A 126 9.93 9.94 -16.04
N GLU A 127 8.83 9.24 -15.82
CA GLU A 127 7.48 9.76 -16.02
C GLU A 127 7.12 10.79 -14.93
N ALA A 128 6.30 11.79 -15.30
CA ALA A 128 5.69 12.73 -14.39
C ALA A 128 4.15 12.59 -14.47
N ILE A 129 3.47 12.82 -13.35
CA ILE A 129 2.01 12.84 -13.30
C ILE A 129 1.50 14.10 -12.64
N THR A 130 0.27 14.43 -13.00
CA THR A 130 -0.59 15.35 -12.26
C THR A 130 -1.91 14.62 -12.02
N SER A 131 -2.14 14.16 -10.79
CA SER A 131 -3.36 13.42 -10.42
C SER A 131 -3.66 13.61 -8.94
N PHE A 132 -4.92 13.73 -8.54
CA PHE A 132 -5.29 13.90 -7.11
C PHE A 132 -4.52 15.03 -6.40
N ASP A 133 -4.35 16.17 -7.08
CA ASP A 133 -3.51 17.30 -6.63
C ASP A 133 -2.03 16.94 -6.35
N LEU A 134 -1.59 15.73 -6.71
CA LEU A 134 -0.22 15.29 -6.68
C LEU A 134 0.46 15.65 -8.01
N LEU A 135 1.42 16.56 -7.94
CA LEU A 135 2.46 16.69 -8.94
C LEU A 135 3.65 15.83 -8.50
N ALA A 136 3.97 14.79 -9.26
CA ALA A 136 5.06 13.89 -8.89
C ALA A 136 5.81 13.36 -10.11
N ARG A 137 7.07 12.97 -9.88
CA ARG A 137 7.90 12.21 -10.80
C ARG A 137 8.21 10.84 -10.23
N PHE A 138 8.40 9.87 -11.12
CA PHE A 138 8.81 8.53 -10.72
C PHE A 138 10.30 8.29 -11.02
N THR A 139 11.00 7.65 -10.10
CA THR A 139 12.39 7.23 -10.27
C THR A 139 12.56 5.79 -9.82
N SER A 140 13.50 5.06 -10.42
CA SER A 140 13.89 3.75 -9.90
C SER A 140 14.45 3.86 -8.48
N ALA A 141 14.09 2.92 -7.63
CA ALA A 141 14.59 2.79 -6.27
C ALA A 141 14.59 1.32 -5.84
N GLU A 142 15.04 1.06 -4.62
CA GLU A 142 14.97 -0.25 -3.99
C GLU A 142 14.49 -0.11 -2.54
N LEU A 143 13.73 -1.09 -2.06
CA LEU A 143 13.38 -1.26 -0.66
C LEU A 143 13.67 -2.72 -0.29
N ASP A 144 14.52 -2.95 0.72
CA ASP A 144 14.94 -4.29 1.15
C ASP A 144 15.40 -5.18 -0.02
N ALA A 145 16.24 -4.62 -0.91
CA ALA A 145 16.74 -5.26 -2.14
C ALA A 145 15.66 -5.65 -3.17
N ARG A 146 14.43 -5.16 -3.01
CA ARG A 146 13.35 -5.31 -4.01
C ARG A 146 13.25 -4.04 -4.85
N PRO A 147 13.09 -4.16 -6.18
CA PRO A 147 12.94 -3.00 -7.05
C PRO A 147 11.64 -2.27 -6.74
N MET A 148 11.72 -0.94 -6.65
CA MET A 148 10.61 -0.04 -6.39
C MET A 148 10.57 1.08 -7.42
N LEU A 149 9.39 1.65 -7.60
CA LEU A 149 9.21 2.91 -8.30
C LEU A 149 8.94 4.01 -7.28
N ARG A 150 9.96 4.83 -7.01
CA ARG A 150 9.88 5.91 -6.04
C ARG A 150 9.10 7.09 -6.60
N VAL A 151 8.14 7.56 -5.83
CA VAL A 151 7.34 8.76 -6.07
C VAL A 151 8.04 9.95 -5.43
N ILE A 152 8.37 10.96 -6.23
CA ILE A 152 8.99 12.20 -5.77
C ILE A 152 8.00 13.33 -6.01
N ARG A 153 7.41 13.87 -4.93
CA ARG A 153 6.59 15.07 -5.01
C ARG A 153 7.40 16.23 -5.61
N GLN A 154 6.75 17.03 -6.43
CA GLN A 154 7.27 18.27 -6.97
C GLN A 154 6.45 19.40 -6.37
N ASP A 155 7.10 20.47 -5.94
CA ASP A 155 6.39 21.68 -5.59
C ASP A 155 5.83 22.33 -6.85
N ALA A 156 4.61 22.86 -6.77
CA ALA A 156 4.11 23.77 -7.78
C ALA A 156 4.96 25.04 -7.71
N GLY A 157 5.78 25.26 -8.75
CA GLY A 157 6.59 26.47 -8.89
C GLY A 157 5.76 27.74 -9.03
#